data_AF-A0A924WYR9-F1
#
_entry.id   AF-A0A924WYR9-F1
#
_cell.length_a   1.000
_cell.length_b   1.000
_cell.length_c   1.000
_cell.angle_alpha   90.00
_cell.angle_beta   90.00
_cell.angle_gamma   90.00
#
_symmetry.space_group_name_H-M   'P 1'
#
loop_
_entity.id
_entity.type
_entity.pdbx_description
1 polymer ?
#
loop_
_entity_poly.entity_id
_entity_poly.type
_entity_poly.pdbx_seq_one_letter_code
_entity_poly.pdbx_strand_id
1 'polypeptide(L)' 'MSSLVEIQSAAKLLSLKERQQLLILVAESLRAEPQELPKPREFTNGDLNAWLDEDEQDMQRLRNGR' A
#
# COMPACT_ATOMS: atom_id res chain seq x y z
N MET A 1 -28.68 -9.49 4.72
CA MET A 1 -27.50 -8.85 4.08
C MET A 1 -27.69 -7.37 4.21
N SER A 2 -26.80 -6.65 4.90
CA SER A 2 -26.84 -5.18 4.89
C SER A 2 -26.19 -4.68 3.62
N SER A 3 -26.81 -3.73 2.93
CA SER A 3 -26.20 -3.13 1.74
C SER A 3 -24.99 -2.27 2.13
N LEU A 4 -24.05 -2.06 1.20
CA LEU A 4 -22.90 -1.15 1.44
C LEU A 4 -23.38 0.26 1.82
N VAL A 5 -24.53 0.67 1.28
CA VAL A 5 -25.20 1.95 1.56
C VAL A 5 -25.67 2.02 3.00
N GLU A 6 -26.25 0.94 3.54
CA GLU A 6 -26.66 0.87 4.95
C GLU A 6 -25.46 0.93 5.89
N ILE A 7 -24.36 0.21 5.58
CA ILE A 7 -23.14 0.23 6.38
C ILE A 7 -22.54 1.64 6.41
N GLN A 8 -22.47 2.30 5.25
CA GLN A 8 -21.97 3.68 5.18
C GLN A 8 -22.85 4.65 5.97
N SER A 9 -24.17 4.46 5.93
CA SER A 9 -25.11 5.29 6.68
C SER A 9 -24.97 5.07 8.19
N ALA A 10 -24.82 3.83 8.65
CA ALA A 10 -24.56 3.50 10.05
C ALA A 10 -23.22 4.07 10.52
N ALA A 11 -22.17 3.96 9.72
CA ALA A 11 -20.85 4.51 10.05
C ALA A 11 -20.86 6.03 10.21
N LYS A 12 -21.74 6.77 9.51
CA LYS A 12 -21.90 8.23 9.67
C LYS A 12 -22.50 8.64 11.02
N LEU A 13 -23.23 7.74 11.69
CA LEU A 13 -23.83 7.99 13.00
C LEU A 13 -22.82 7.84 14.15
N LEU A 14 -21.68 7.20 13.89
CA LEU A 14 -20.61 6.99 14.87
C LEU A 14 -19.80 8.27 15.12
N SER A 15 -19.35 8.45 16.35
CA SER A 15 -18.37 9.49 16.70
C SER A 15 -17.06 9.31 15.91
N LEU A 16 -16.22 10.34 15.90
CA LEU A 16 -14.91 10.23 15.23
C LEU A 16 -14.06 9.09 15.82
N LYS A 17 -14.06 8.93 17.15
CA LYS A 17 -13.31 7.89 17.85
C LYS A 17 -13.81 6.49 17.48
N GLU A 18 -15.12 6.29 17.46
CA GLU A 18 -15.72 5.01 17.08
C GLU A 18 -15.46 4.67 15.61
N ARG A 19 -15.48 5.66 14.70
CA ARG A 19 -15.10 5.45 13.30
C ARG A 19 -13.65 5.03 13.14
N GLN A 20 -12.74 5.62 13.92
CA GLN A 20 -11.32 5.22 13.93
C GLN A 20 -11.16 3.79 14.45
N GLN A 21 -11.88 3.41 15.51
CA GLN A 21 -11.86 2.04 16.03
C GLN A 21 -12.46 1.04 15.03
N LEU A 22 -13.57 1.38 14.36
CA LEU A 22 -14.17 0.57 13.30
C LEU A 22 -13.18 0.33 12.16
N LEU A 23 -12.44 1.37 11.73
CA LEU A 23 -11.42 1.24 10.69
C LEU A 23 -10.34 0.22 11.06
N ILE A 24 -9.85 0.26 12.31
CA ILE A 24 -8.84 -0.68 12.81
C ILE A 24 -9.40 -2.11 12.81
N LEU A 25 -10.60 -2.31 13.37
CA LEU A 25 -11.24 -3.63 13.46
C LEU A 25 -11.43 -4.26 12.07
N VAL A 26 -11.90 -3.48 11.10
CA VAL A 26 -12.07 -3.95 9.71
C VAL A 26 -10.71 -4.28 9.07
N ALA A 27 -9.68 -3.46 9.32
CA ALA A 27 -8.34 -3.75 8.80
C ALA A 27 -7.75 -5.04 9.41
N GLU A 28 -7.94 -5.27 10.70
CA GLU A 28 -7.52 -6.49 11.39
C GLU A 28 -8.25 -7.72 10.85
N SER A 29 -9.56 -7.64 10.65
CA SER A 29 -10.33 -8.75 10.07
C SER A 29 -9.88 -9.09 8.65
N LEU A 30 -9.63 -8.07 7.81
CA LEU A 30 -9.16 -8.28 6.44
C LEU A 30 -7.76 -8.88 6.36
N ARG A 31 -6.88 -8.58 7.33
CA ARG A 31 -5.54 -9.20 7.43
C ARG A 31 -5.60 -10.65 7.90
N ALA A 32 -6.60 -10.99 8.73
CA ALA A 32 -6.81 -12.34 9.22
C ALA A 32 -7.45 -13.25 8.17
N GLU A 33 -8.17 -12.68 7.19
CA GLU A 33 -8.65 -13.44 6.04
C GLU A 33 -7.48 -13.79 5.10
N PRO A 34 -7.35 -15.07 4.68
CA PRO A 34 -6.35 -15.47 3.72
C PRO A 34 -6.68 -14.84 2.36
N GLN A 35 -6.04 -13.72 2.05
CA GLN A 35 -6.06 -13.16 0.71
C GLN A 35 -4.92 -13.72 -0.13
N GLU A 36 -5.22 -14.03 -1.39
CA GLU A 36 -4.17 -14.24 -2.37
C GLU A 36 -3.34 -12.96 -2.46
N LEU A 37 -2.07 -13.05 -2.07
CA LEU A 37 -1.14 -11.95 -2.24
C LEU A 37 -1.08 -11.58 -3.73
N PRO A 38 -0.98 -10.28 -4.07
CA PRO A 38 -0.74 -9.89 -5.44
C PRO A 38 0.51 -10.62 -5.94
N LYS A 39 0.46 -11.07 -7.19
CA LYS A 39 1.63 -11.73 -7.80
C LYS A 39 2.86 -10.82 -7.67
N PRO A 40 4.05 -11.38 -7.46
CA PRO A 40 5.28 -10.61 -7.49
C PRO A 40 5.32 -9.73 -8.73
N ARG A 41 5.73 -8.47 -8.54
CA ARG A 41 5.91 -7.55 -9.66
C ARG A 41 7.05 -8.07 -10.52
N GLU A 42 6.77 -8.28 -11.79
CA GLU A 42 7.81 -8.61 -12.77
C GLU A 42 8.40 -7.31 -13.30
N PHE A 43 9.73 -7.24 -13.34
CA PHE A 43 10.48 -6.14 -13.93
C PHE A 43 11.12 -6.62 -15.21
N THR A 44 11.08 -5.79 -16.23
CA THR A 44 11.78 -6.08 -17.47
C THR A 44 13.28 -5.88 -17.28
N ASN A 45 14.09 -6.48 -18.15
CA ASN A 45 15.53 -6.19 -18.18
C ASN A 45 15.81 -4.69 -18.40
N GLY A 46 14.93 -3.98 -19.11
CA GLY A 46 15.04 -2.53 -19.29
C GLY A 46 14.86 -1.75 -17.98
N ASP A 47 13.89 -2.14 -17.16
CA ASP A 47 13.65 -1.52 -15.85
C ASP A 47 14.85 -1.72 -14.92
N LEU A 48 15.40 -2.94 -14.91
CA LEU A 48 16.58 -3.27 -14.11
C LEU A 48 17.82 -2.49 -14.56
N ASN A 49 18.04 -2.39 -15.88
CA ASN A 49 19.17 -1.63 -16.42
C ASN A 49 19.05 -0.14 -16.11
N ALA A 50 17.85 0.44 -16.20
CA ALA A 50 17.63 1.84 -15.88
C ALA A 50 17.98 2.15 -14.41
N TRP A 51 17.63 1.25 -13.48
CA TRP A 51 18.03 1.41 -12.07
C TRP A 51 19.53 1.28 -11.87
N LEU A 52 20.18 0.32 -12.55
CA LEU A 52 21.63 0.17 -12.48
C LEU A 52 22.36 1.40 -13.04
N ASP A 53 21.86 1.98 -14.12
CA ASP A 53 22.42 3.19 -14.73
C ASP A 53 22.26 4.42 -13.83
N GLU A 54 21.13 4.53 -13.13
CA GLU A 54 20.88 5.58 -12.14
C GLU A 54 21.86 5.45 -10.96
N ASP A 55 21.98 4.24 -10.41
CA ASP A 55 22.85 3.95 -9.25
C ASP A 55 24.34 4.19 -9.59
N GLU A 56 24.77 3.80 -10.79
CA GLU A 56 26.13 4.07 -11.28
C GLU A 56 26.40 5.57 -11.44
N GLN A 57 25.45 6.35 -11.93
CA GLN A 57 25.58 7.81 -12.01
C GLN A 57 25.74 8.46 -10.64
N ASP A 58 24.97 8.01 -9.64
CA ASP A 58 25.07 8.51 -8.28
C ASP A 58 26.41 8.14 -7.64
N MET A 59 26.91 6.93 -7.88
CA MET A 59 28.24 6.51 -7.44
C MET A 59 29.36 7.33 -8.09
N GLN A 60 29.21 7.71 -9.36
CA GLN A 60 30.16 8.58 -10.05
C GLN A 60 30.16 10.01 -9.48
N ARG A 61 28.98 10.56 -9.16
CA ARG A 61 28.85 11.87 -8.50
C ARG A 61 29.56 11.88 -7.14
N LEU A 62 29.29 10.86 -6.32
CA LEU A 62 29.95 10.68 -5.02
C LEU A 62 31.48 10.60 -5.14
N ARG A 63 32.01 9.83 -6.10
CA ARG A 63 33.45 9.72 -6.36
C ARG A 63 34.08 11.04 -6.83
N ASN A 64 33.34 11.83 -7.60
CA ASN A 64 33.83 13.07 -8.18
C ASN A 64 33.64 14.29 -7.27
N GLY A 65 33.10 14.10 -6.05
CA GLY A 65 32.96 15.16 -5.05
C GLY A 65 31.99 16.29 -5.46
N ARG A 66 31.02 16.00 -6.33
CA ARG A 66 29.90 16.89 -6.67
C ARG A 66 28.58 16.19 -6.49
#